data_AF-A0A6N9IWY7-F1
#
_entry.id   AF-A0A6N9IWY7-F1
#
_cell.length_a   1.000
_cell.length_b   1.000
_cell.length_c   1.000
_cell.angle_alpha   90.00
_cell.angle_beta   90.00
_cell.angle_gamma   90.00
#
_symmetry.space_group_name_H-M   'P 1'
#
loop_
_entity.id
_entity.type
_entity.pdbx_description
1 polymer ?
#
loop_
_entity_poly.entity_id
_entity_poly.type
_entity_poly.pdbx_seq_one_letter_code
_entity_poly.pdbx_strand_id
1 'polypeptide(L)'
;MNIKNFVKSARYPLKNPAGFTLLELILAMSIVAIIVALGLGGVRLGISARDVGEQKVDVYQRLRMISEQLKQKLQSTYPVFVNQVDGIPGVTVPVSSKRILAFEGETNSIRFVSFATPMTATDSSSLTHEVKFYVGEHPETGQRGVILMERDISGGDVFSRIDPRSDSIKYLVLAENVAQMKFRYYKVKKLPPQEVEGTDKNAQQYSGQWVDRVFMESFEQNQTSQTGSNQNNSVLDFEKANKISLPRAVEITIGVTPQPKPGEEEGDEELEPVFSPSILVLLNSGMEFALPVIEKETDNEKA
;
A
#
# COMPACT_ATOMS: atom_id res chain seq x y z
N MET A 1 -60.72 -39.41 86.29
CA MET A 1 -59.50 -39.78 87.01
C MET A 1 -58.66 -40.67 86.10
N ASN A 2 -57.36 -40.35 86.00
CA ASN A 2 -56.24 -41.11 85.41
C ASN A 2 -55.92 -41.04 83.90
N ILE A 3 -54.62 -40.89 83.67
CA ILE A 3 -53.91 -40.45 82.48
C ILE A 3 -52.94 -41.59 82.04
N LYS A 4 -52.69 -41.67 80.73
CA LYS A 4 -51.51 -42.28 80.05
C LYS A 4 -51.43 -43.81 79.93
N ASN A 5 -51.58 -44.32 78.70
CA ASN A 5 -50.46 -44.68 77.80
C ASN A 5 -50.95 -45.63 76.71
N PHE A 6 -51.09 -45.14 75.48
CA PHE A 6 -51.13 -45.99 74.30
C PHE A 6 -50.02 -45.57 73.35
N VAL A 7 -49.01 -46.43 73.24
CA VAL A 7 -47.91 -46.33 72.29
C VAL A 7 -48.51 -46.36 70.89
N LYS A 8 -48.54 -45.22 70.21
CA LYS A 8 -48.95 -45.13 68.81
C LYS A 8 -47.73 -45.42 67.94
N SER A 9 -47.60 -46.66 67.49
CA SER A 9 -46.61 -47.05 66.48
C SER A 9 -46.82 -46.20 65.22
N ALA A 10 -45.87 -45.31 64.91
CA ALA A 10 -45.84 -44.63 63.62
C ALA A 10 -45.50 -45.67 62.54
N ARG A 11 -46.53 -46.19 61.86
CA ARG A 11 -46.35 -46.89 60.60
C ARG A 11 -46.06 -45.84 59.54
N TYR A 12 -44.82 -45.73 59.10
CA TYR A 12 -44.50 -45.03 57.87
C TYR A 12 -45.19 -45.77 56.72
N PRO A 13 -46.04 -45.11 55.90
CA PRO A 13 -46.54 -45.74 54.69
C PRO A 13 -45.35 -46.00 53.78
N LEU A 14 -45.09 -47.27 53.46
CA LEU A 14 -44.17 -47.65 52.40
C LEU A 14 -44.65 -46.96 51.10
N LYS A 15 -43.84 -46.02 50.63
CA LYS A 15 -44.03 -45.28 49.38
C LYS A 15 -44.18 -46.30 48.24
N ASN A 16 -45.32 -46.28 47.57
CA ASN A 16 -45.55 -47.10 46.38
C ASN A 16 -44.48 -46.75 45.33
N PRO A 17 -43.80 -47.73 44.68
CA PRO A 17 -42.91 -47.42 43.57
C PRO A 17 -43.78 -46.96 42.40
N ALA A 18 -43.87 -45.64 42.21
CA ALA A 18 -44.53 -45.07 41.04
C ALA A 18 -43.78 -45.52 39.79
N GLY A 19 -44.42 -46.33 38.94
CA GLY A 19 -43.91 -46.65 37.61
C GLY A 19 -43.89 -45.39 36.74
N PHE A 20 -42.95 -45.35 35.78
CA PHE A 20 -42.85 -44.25 34.81
C PHE A 20 -44.13 -44.18 33.97
N THR A 21 -44.72 -42.99 33.84
CA THR A 21 -45.87 -42.82 32.94
C THR A 21 -45.39 -42.76 31.49
N LEU A 22 -46.20 -43.27 30.55
CA LEU A 22 -45.90 -43.18 29.11
C LEU A 22 -45.70 -41.71 28.67
N LEU A 23 -46.47 -40.80 29.26
CA LEU A 23 -46.37 -39.37 29.00
C LEU A 23 -45.02 -38.80 29.44
N GLU A 24 -44.53 -39.19 30.62
CA GLU A 24 -43.22 -38.76 31.13
C GLU A 24 -42.07 -39.27 30.26
N LEU A 25 -42.18 -40.49 29.72
CA LEU A 25 -41.21 -41.06 28.78
C LEU A 25 -41.18 -40.27 27.45
N ILE A 26 -42.35 -40.01 26.86
CA ILE A 26 -42.45 -39.26 25.60
C ILE A 26 -41.98 -37.81 25.78
N LEU A 27 -42.33 -37.18 26.92
CA LEU A 27 -41.87 -35.83 27.27
C LEU A 27 -40.35 -35.79 27.42
N ALA A 28 -39.76 -36.74 28.14
CA ALA A 28 -38.31 -36.82 28.31
C ALA A 28 -37.60 -37.02 26.97
N MET A 29 -38.08 -37.94 26.12
CA MET A 29 -37.52 -38.14 24.78
C MET A 29 -37.65 -36.91 23.89
N SER A 30 -38.78 -36.19 23.96
CA SER A 30 -38.99 -34.96 23.18
C SER A 30 -38.03 -33.85 23.59
N ILE A 31 -37.81 -33.67 24.90
CA ILE A 31 -36.85 -32.69 25.40
C ILE A 31 -35.43 -33.05 24.95
N VAL A 32 -35.03 -34.32 25.04
CA VAL A 32 -33.72 -34.80 24.58
C VAL A 32 -33.55 -34.54 23.08
N ALA A 33 -34.55 -34.85 22.26
CA ALA A 33 -34.51 -34.60 20.82
C ALA A 33 -34.35 -33.11 20.50
N ILE A 34 -35.07 -32.22 21.21
CA ILE A 34 -34.95 -30.76 21.05
C ILE A 34 -33.54 -30.29 21.45
N ILE A 35 -33.00 -30.77 22.57
CA ILE A 35 -31.64 -30.42 23.03
C ILE A 35 -30.60 -30.83 21.99
N VAL A 36 -30.69 -32.05 21.46
CA VAL A 36 -29.77 -32.54 20.42
C VAL A 36 -29.92 -31.70 19.15
N ALA A 37 -31.14 -31.40 18.71
CA ALA A 37 -31.38 -30.57 17.53
C ALA A 37 -30.80 -29.15 17.68
N LEU A 38 -30.99 -28.50 18.83
CA LEU A 38 -30.41 -27.19 19.13
C LEU A 38 -28.88 -27.26 19.21
N GLY A 39 -28.33 -28.31 19.82
CA GLY A 39 -26.88 -28.53 19.90
C GLY A 39 -26.25 -28.66 18.51
N LEU A 40 -26.83 -29.50 17.64
CA LEU A 40 -26.37 -29.66 16.26
C LEU A 40 -26.54 -28.38 15.44
N GLY A 41 -27.65 -27.65 15.64
CA GLY A 41 -27.88 -26.34 15.02
C GLY A 41 -26.83 -25.31 15.41
N GLY A 42 -26.49 -25.24 16.70
CA GLY A 42 -25.45 -24.37 17.23
C GLY A 42 -24.06 -24.70 16.68
N VAL A 43 -23.71 -25.98 16.58
CA VAL A 43 -22.43 -26.43 15.98
C VAL A 43 -22.34 -26.02 14.52
N ARG A 44 -23.39 -26.26 13.72
CA ARG A 44 -23.41 -25.89 12.29
C ARG A 44 -23.27 -24.38 12.09
N LEU A 45 -23.95 -23.59 12.91
CA LEU A 45 -23.83 -22.13 12.87
C LEU A 45 -22.42 -21.68 13.26
N GLY A 46 -21.83 -22.28 14.29
CA GLY A 46 -20.47 -21.99 14.73
C GLY A 46 -19.43 -22.27 13.65
N ILE A 47 -19.54 -23.41 12.95
CA ILE A 47 -18.68 -23.74 11.81
C ILE A 47 -18.84 -22.72 10.69
N SER A 48 -20.08 -22.44 10.27
CA SER A 48 -20.35 -21.51 9.18
C SER A 48 -19.85 -20.09 9.48
N ALA A 49 -20.05 -19.62 10.72
CA ALA A 49 -19.57 -18.31 11.17
C ALA A 49 -18.04 -18.23 11.18
N ARG A 50 -17.37 -19.31 11.58
CA ARG A 50 -15.91 -19.42 11.54
C ARG A 50 -15.40 -19.37 10.11
N ASP A 51 -15.97 -20.15 9.20
CA ASP A 51 -15.52 -20.25 7.81
C ASP A 51 -15.59 -18.89 7.09
N VAL A 52 -16.71 -18.17 7.27
CA VAL A 52 -16.87 -16.79 6.74
C VAL A 52 -15.85 -15.83 7.37
N GLY A 53 -15.58 -15.99 8.66
CA GLY A 53 -14.57 -15.22 9.37
C GLY A 53 -13.15 -15.46 8.82
N GLU A 54 -12.76 -16.73 8.64
CA GLU A 54 -11.47 -17.12 8.10
C GLU A 54 -11.26 -16.58 6.69
N GLN A 55 -12.26 -16.69 5.81
CA GLN A 55 -12.20 -16.15 4.45
C GLN A 55 -11.98 -14.63 4.44
N LYS A 56 -12.70 -13.90 5.30
CA LYS A 56 -12.54 -12.45 5.40
C LYS A 56 -11.13 -12.08 5.89
N VAL A 57 -10.63 -12.80 6.89
CA VAL A 57 -9.28 -12.58 7.43
C VAL A 57 -8.22 -12.81 6.36
N ASP A 58 -8.32 -13.88 5.57
CA ASP A 58 -7.39 -14.19 4.49
C ASP A 58 -7.30 -13.05 3.45
N VAL A 59 -8.46 -12.54 3.00
CA VAL A 59 -8.54 -11.41 2.06
C VAL A 59 -7.83 -10.16 2.60
N TYR A 60 -8.05 -9.81 3.87
CA TYR A 60 -7.40 -8.65 4.48
C TYR A 60 -5.90 -8.86 4.72
N GLN A 61 -5.47 -10.08 5.05
CA GLN A 61 -4.05 -10.41 5.17
C GLN A 61 -3.34 -10.24 3.82
N ARG A 62 -3.96 -10.71 2.75
CA ARG A 62 -3.47 -10.52 1.38
C ARG A 62 -3.37 -9.04 1.02
N LEU A 63 -4.44 -8.26 1.22
CA LEU A 63 -4.42 -6.80 1.00
C LEU A 63 -3.31 -6.10 1.77
N ARG A 64 -3.09 -6.48 3.03
CA ARG A 64 -2.02 -5.95 3.86
C ARG A 64 -0.63 -6.29 3.31
N MET A 65 -0.40 -7.53 2.89
CA MET A 65 0.91 -7.94 2.34
C MET A 65 1.25 -7.13 1.08
N ILE A 66 0.30 -7.01 0.14
CA ILE A 66 0.48 -6.24 -1.11
C ILE A 66 0.78 -4.78 -0.79
N SER A 67 0.01 -4.22 0.14
CA SER A 67 0.14 -2.85 0.59
C SER A 67 1.51 -2.54 1.19
N GLU A 68 2.03 -3.41 2.04
CA GLU A 68 3.36 -3.23 2.66
C GLU A 68 4.50 -3.36 1.66
N GLN A 69 4.41 -4.29 0.70
CA GLN A 69 5.41 -4.41 -0.38
C GLN A 69 5.47 -3.13 -1.23
N LEU A 70 4.30 -2.63 -1.62
CA LEU A 70 4.19 -1.40 -2.40
C LEU A 70 4.69 -0.18 -1.62
N LYS A 71 4.31 -0.06 -0.34
CA LYS A 71 4.79 0.99 0.57
C LYS A 71 6.31 0.95 0.72
N GLN A 72 6.90 -0.21 1.00
CA GLN A 72 8.34 -0.35 1.19
C GLN A 72 9.11 0.07 -0.06
N LYS A 73 8.68 -0.38 -1.24
CA LYS A 73 9.31 0.02 -2.51
C LYS A 73 9.12 1.50 -2.78
N LEU A 74 7.94 2.05 -2.51
CA LEU A 74 7.69 3.46 -2.73
C LEU A 74 8.47 4.36 -1.76
N GLN A 75 8.70 3.93 -0.52
CA GLN A 75 9.57 4.62 0.43
C GLN A 75 11.04 4.65 -0.01
N SER A 76 11.46 3.71 -0.85
CA SER A 76 12.80 3.69 -1.46
C SER A 76 12.95 4.61 -2.68
N THR A 77 11.90 5.36 -3.03
CA THR A 77 11.96 6.37 -4.08
C THR A 77 12.96 7.45 -3.70
N TYR A 78 13.85 7.78 -4.63
CA TYR A 78 14.78 8.88 -4.47
C TYR A 78 14.71 9.81 -5.68
N PRO A 79 14.80 11.14 -5.51
CA PRO A 79 14.74 12.06 -6.61
C PRO A 79 16.03 11.98 -7.45
N VAL A 80 15.92 11.43 -8.64
CA VAL A 80 17.02 11.34 -9.61
C VAL A 80 16.68 12.20 -10.82
N PHE A 81 17.59 13.08 -11.21
CA PHE A 81 17.48 13.87 -12.44
C PHE A 81 18.30 13.22 -13.53
N VAL A 82 17.65 12.87 -14.64
CA VAL A 82 18.28 12.23 -15.79
C VAL A 82 18.15 13.10 -17.03
N ASN A 83 19.07 12.93 -17.96
CA ASN A 83 18.97 13.61 -19.25
C ASN A 83 17.80 13.01 -20.02
N GLN A 84 17.03 13.86 -20.69
CA GLN A 84 15.93 13.39 -21.52
C GLN A 84 16.50 12.60 -22.71
N VAL A 85 16.14 11.31 -22.80
CA VAL A 85 16.47 10.44 -23.93
C VAL A 85 15.19 10.16 -24.71
N ASP A 86 14.94 10.97 -25.75
CA ASP A 86 13.87 10.73 -26.72
C ASP A 86 14.35 9.68 -27.74
N GLY A 87 14.50 8.42 -27.32
CA GLY A 87 15.14 7.38 -28.13
C GLY A 87 14.73 5.96 -27.83
N ILE A 88 15.03 5.06 -28.77
CA ILE A 88 14.94 3.61 -28.60
C ILE A 88 16.07 3.18 -27.65
N PRO A 89 15.82 2.31 -26.65
CA PRO A 89 16.87 1.79 -25.76
C PRO A 89 18.07 1.26 -26.57
N GLY A 90 19.29 1.61 -26.15
CA GLY A 90 20.54 1.16 -26.80
C GLY A 90 21.06 2.02 -27.96
N VAL A 91 20.34 3.06 -28.39
CA VAL A 91 20.85 4.04 -29.36
C VAL A 91 21.39 5.26 -28.61
N THR A 92 22.68 5.56 -28.78
CA THR A 92 23.31 6.76 -28.21
C THR A 92 22.77 8.01 -28.92
N VAL A 93 21.73 8.62 -28.35
CA VAL A 93 21.28 9.96 -28.76
C VAL A 93 22.23 10.98 -28.12
N PRO A 94 22.62 12.07 -28.81
CA PRO A 94 23.37 13.15 -28.18
C PRO A 94 22.68 13.60 -26.89
N VAL A 95 23.46 13.67 -25.81
CA VAL A 95 22.98 14.02 -24.47
C VAL A 95 22.33 15.40 -24.53
N SER A 96 21.00 15.44 -24.44
CA SER A 96 20.26 16.69 -24.30
C SER A 96 20.68 17.38 -23.01
N SER A 97 20.86 18.71 -23.04
CA SER A 97 21.04 19.52 -21.83
C SER A 97 19.78 19.59 -20.96
N LYS A 98 18.65 19.11 -21.50
CA LYS A 98 17.39 19.00 -20.79
C LYS A 98 17.39 17.83 -19.83
N ARG A 99 17.15 18.13 -18.56
CA ARG A 99 16.95 17.15 -17.50
C ARG A 99 15.49 16.99 -17.16
N ILE A 100 15.13 15.78 -16.73
CA ILE A 100 13.81 15.41 -16.25
C ILE A 100 13.99 14.69 -14.91
N LEU A 101 13.07 14.93 -13.97
CA LEU A 101 12.99 14.08 -12.79
C LEU A 101 12.46 12.70 -13.19
N ALA A 102 13.20 11.66 -12.82
CA ALA A 102 12.85 10.26 -13.00
C ALA A 102 11.73 9.81 -12.02
N PHE A 103 10.57 10.46 -12.12
CA PHE A 103 9.34 10.13 -11.43
C PHE A 103 8.14 10.46 -12.31
N GLU A 104 7.26 9.49 -12.50
CA GLU A 104 6.01 9.61 -13.25
C GLU A 104 4.90 8.91 -12.47
N GLY A 105 3.80 9.62 -12.27
CA GLY A 105 2.65 9.13 -11.53
C GLY A 105 1.37 9.23 -12.33
N GLU A 106 0.76 8.11 -12.64
CA GLU A 106 -0.57 8.01 -13.21
C GLU A 106 -1.57 7.48 -12.19
N THR A 107 -2.86 7.54 -12.51
CA THR A 107 -3.90 7.09 -11.57
C THR A 107 -3.84 5.59 -11.29
N ASN A 108 -3.33 4.78 -12.22
CA ASN A 108 -3.25 3.31 -12.12
C ASN A 108 -1.82 2.77 -12.22
N SER A 109 -0.82 3.64 -12.37
CA SER A 109 0.58 3.23 -12.43
C SER A 109 1.50 4.29 -11.87
N ILE A 110 2.64 3.86 -11.35
CA ILE A 110 3.67 4.76 -10.82
C ILE A 110 5.03 4.23 -11.24
N ARG A 111 5.89 5.12 -11.71
CA ARG A 111 7.23 4.83 -12.24
C ARG A 111 8.24 5.76 -11.57
N PHE A 112 9.33 5.20 -11.05
CA PHE A 112 10.35 5.97 -10.32
C PHE A 112 11.68 5.23 -10.28
N VAL A 113 12.73 5.89 -9.80
CA VAL A 113 14.03 5.25 -9.53
C VAL A 113 14.14 4.86 -8.06
N SER A 114 14.58 3.64 -7.82
CA SER A 114 14.84 3.07 -6.50
C SER A 114 16.32 2.72 -6.34
N PHE A 115 16.79 2.81 -5.09
CA PHE A 115 18.11 2.36 -4.65
C PHE A 115 18.04 1.13 -3.74
N ALA A 116 16.84 0.58 -3.52
CA ALA A 116 16.67 -0.65 -2.76
C ALA A 116 17.15 -1.86 -3.58
N THR A 117 17.35 -3.01 -2.92
CA THR A 117 17.62 -4.25 -3.65
C THR A 117 16.41 -4.59 -4.55
N PRO A 118 16.62 -4.88 -5.85
CA PRO A 118 15.55 -5.35 -6.72
C PRO A 118 15.02 -6.70 -6.20
N MET A 119 13.71 -6.91 -6.25
CA MET A 119 13.10 -8.19 -5.84
C MET A 119 13.36 -9.30 -6.87
N THR A 120 13.66 -8.90 -8.11
CA THR A 120 13.90 -9.79 -9.24
C THR A 120 15.39 -10.09 -9.49
N ALA A 121 16.31 -9.41 -8.78
CA ALA A 121 17.74 -9.59 -9.01
C ALA A 121 18.27 -10.87 -8.38
N THR A 122 18.94 -11.70 -9.18
CA THR A 122 19.67 -12.89 -8.70
C THR A 122 21.09 -12.52 -8.25
N ASP A 123 21.74 -11.57 -8.95
CA ASP A 123 23.07 -11.03 -8.67
C ASP A 123 23.06 -9.50 -8.84
N SER A 124 22.80 -8.73 -7.77
CA SER A 124 22.65 -7.27 -7.87
C SER A 124 24.01 -6.56 -7.86
N SER A 125 24.65 -6.40 -9.03
CA SER A 125 25.82 -5.52 -9.18
C SER A 125 25.44 -4.04 -9.22
N SER A 126 24.19 -3.72 -9.58
CA SER A 126 23.62 -2.37 -9.55
C SER A 126 22.48 -2.29 -8.54
N LEU A 127 22.57 -1.34 -7.61
CA LEU A 127 21.51 -1.03 -6.64
C LEU A 127 20.50 -0.01 -7.21
N THR A 128 20.87 0.72 -8.26
CA THR A 128 20.03 1.74 -8.87
C THR A 128 19.27 1.14 -10.04
N HIS A 129 17.95 1.09 -9.92
CA HIS A 129 17.07 0.49 -10.90
C HIS A 129 15.79 1.32 -11.05
N GLU A 130 15.19 1.23 -12.22
CA GLU A 130 13.88 1.83 -12.48
C GLU A 130 12.79 0.84 -12.05
N VAL A 131 11.77 1.35 -11.36
CA VAL A 131 10.64 0.59 -10.85
C VAL A 131 9.36 1.12 -11.48
N LYS A 132 8.47 0.23 -11.94
CA LYS A 132 7.09 0.60 -12.30
C LYS A 132 6.08 -0.38 -11.71
N PHE A 133 5.08 0.14 -11.00
CA PHE A 133 3.89 -0.61 -10.61
C PHE A 133 2.74 -0.28 -11.55
N TYR A 134 1.99 -1.28 -11.98
CA TYR A 134 0.77 -1.11 -12.75
C TYR A 134 -0.16 -2.32 -12.61
N VAL A 135 -1.45 -2.14 -12.88
CA VAL A 135 -2.39 -3.26 -13.03
C VAL A 135 -2.40 -3.68 -14.48
N GLY A 136 -2.15 -4.96 -14.75
CA GLY A 136 -2.07 -5.49 -16.11
C GLY A 136 -1.76 -6.98 -16.15
N GLU A 137 -1.32 -7.44 -17.31
CA GLU A 137 -0.89 -8.82 -17.53
C GLU A 137 0.63 -8.91 -17.51
N HIS A 138 1.15 -9.96 -16.89
CA HIS A 138 2.56 -10.27 -16.91
C HIS A 138 3.00 -10.62 -18.34
N PRO A 139 4.03 -9.97 -18.92
CA PRO A 139 4.38 -10.13 -20.33
C PRO A 139 4.73 -11.56 -20.77
N GLU A 140 5.31 -12.36 -19.86
CA GLU A 140 5.72 -13.75 -20.17
C GLU A 140 4.64 -14.78 -19.81
N THR A 141 4.05 -14.71 -18.62
CA THR A 141 3.10 -15.72 -18.11
C THR A 141 1.65 -15.43 -18.47
N GLY A 142 1.32 -14.21 -18.90
CA GLY A 142 -0.06 -13.74 -19.13
C GLY A 142 -0.88 -13.56 -17.85
N GLN A 143 -0.28 -13.75 -16.68
CA GLN A 143 -1.00 -13.68 -15.41
C GLN A 143 -1.41 -12.24 -15.10
N ARG A 144 -2.70 -12.03 -14.79
CA ARG A 144 -3.27 -10.70 -14.53
C ARG A 144 -3.18 -10.33 -13.05
N GLY A 145 -2.78 -9.09 -12.76
CA GLY A 145 -2.61 -8.63 -11.40
C GLY A 145 -1.93 -7.26 -11.28
N VAL A 146 -1.40 -6.99 -10.08
CA VAL A 146 -0.42 -5.90 -9.88
C VAL A 146 0.94 -6.42 -10.29
N ILE A 147 1.50 -5.78 -11.31
CA ILE A 147 2.80 -6.10 -11.87
C ILE A 147 3.82 -5.11 -11.34
N LEU A 148 4.91 -5.63 -10.79
CA LEU A 148 6.15 -4.91 -10.54
C LEU A 148 7.07 -5.14 -11.74
N MET A 149 7.48 -4.05 -12.39
CA MET A 149 8.55 -4.02 -13.36
C MET A 149 9.78 -3.42 -12.71
N GLU A 150 10.92 -4.11 -12.83
CA GLU A 150 12.23 -3.61 -12.43
C GLU A 150 13.15 -3.61 -13.66
N ARG A 151 13.82 -2.49 -13.93
CA ARG A 151 14.79 -2.39 -15.02
C ARG A 151 16.16 -1.97 -14.48
N ASP A 152 17.21 -2.68 -14.90
CA ASP A 152 18.58 -2.21 -14.74
C ASP A 152 18.85 -1.02 -15.68
N ILE A 153 19.22 0.11 -15.08
CA ILE A 153 19.48 1.37 -15.77
C ILE A 153 20.98 1.73 -15.86
N SER A 154 21.86 0.77 -15.57
CA SER A 154 23.32 0.96 -15.67
C SER A 154 23.77 1.37 -17.08
N GLY A 155 22.97 1.06 -18.11
CA GLY A 155 23.19 1.47 -19.50
C GLY A 155 22.83 2.93 -19.83
N GLY A 156 22.30 3.70 -18.88
CA GLY A 156 21.95 5.11 -19.07
C GLY A 156 20.63 5.36 -19.81
N ASP A 157 19.80 4.33 -19.99
CA ASP A 157 18.50 4.38 -20.65
C ASP A 157 17.33 4.70 -19.68
N VAL A 158 17.64 5.38 -18.57
CA VAL A 158 16.67 5.72 -17.51
C VAL A 158 15.47 6.45 -18.12
N PHE A 159 14.26 6.01 -17.79
CA PHE A 159 13.01 6.62 -18.24
C PHE A 159 12.77 6.63 -19.75
N SER A 160 13.58 5.89 -20.53
CA SER A 160 13.34 5.64 -21.95
C SER A 160 12.07 4.79 -22.19
N ARG A 161 11.72 4.57 -23.46
CA ARG A 161 10.58 3.71 -23.82
C ARG A 161 10.76 2.30 -23.25
N ILE A 162 9.64 1.68 -22.85
CA ILE A 162 9.63 0.33 -22.32
C ILE A 162 9.44 -0.67 -23.44
N ASP A 163 10.49 -1.45 -23.72
CA ASP A 163 10.39 -2.68 -24.50
C ASP A 163 10.20 -3.87 -23.54
N PRO A 164 9.00 -4.48 -23.49
CA PRO A 164 8.71 -5.58 -22.57
C PRO A 164 9.59 -6.82 -22.73
N ARG A 165 10.32 -6.94 -23.84
CA ARG A 165 11.19 -8.09 -24.13
C ARG A 165 12.67 -7.81 -23.91
N SER A 166 13.02 -6.66 -23.34
CA SER A 166 14.41 -6.31 -23.05
C SER A 166 14.98 -7.17 -21.92
N ASP A 167 16.19 -7.70 -22.10
CA ASP A 167 16.90 -8.51 -21.10
C ASP A 167 17.19 -7.73 -19.80
N SER A 168 17.24 -6.40 -19.88
CA SER A 168 17.43 -5.50 -18.74
C SER A 168 16.19 -5.36 -17.86
N ILE A 169 15.04 -5.88 -18.29
CA ILE A 169 13.76 -5.77 -17.59
C ILE A 169 13.35 -7.11 -17.00
N LYS A 170 12.88 -7.07 -15.75
CA LYS A 170 12.27 -8.18 -15.06
C LYS A 170 10.89 -7.79 -14.56
N TYR A 171 10.00 -8.77 -14.56
CA TYR A 171 8.62 -8.63 -14.12
C TYR A 171 8.35 -9.58 -12.96
N LEU A 172 7.53 -9.11 -12.02
CA LEU A 172 7.05 -9.91 -10.90
C LEU A 172 5.56 -9.62 -10.70
N VAL A 173 4.76 -10.67 -10.54
CA VAL A 173 3.37 -10.54 -10.10
C VAL A 173 3.37 -10.37 -8.59
N LEU A 174 3.04 -9.17 -8.10
CA LEU A 174 2.94 -8.91 -6.66
C LEU A 174 1.62 -9.41 -6.07
N ALA A 175 0.57 -9.36 -6.89
CA ALA A 175 -0.78 -9.69 -6.45
C ALA A 175 -1.64 -10.11 -7.62
N GLU A 176 -2.27 -11.26 -7.53
CA GLU A 176 -3.31 -11.69 -8.47
C GLU A 176 -4.68 -11.13 -8.04
N ASN A 177 -5.70 -11.27 -8.89
CA ASN A 177 -7.10 -10.91 -8.60
C ASN A 177 -7.30 -9.50 -8.05
N VAL A 178 -6.50 -8.55 -8.50
CA VAL A 178 -6.66 -7.15 -8.12
C VAL A 178 -7.72 -6.53 -9.02
N ALA A 179 -8.85 -6.18 -8.44
CA ALA A 179 -9.94 -5.50 -9.12
C ALA A 179 -9.56 -4.06 -9.48
N GLN A 180 -8.87 -3.38 -8.56
CA GLN A 180 -8.46 -2.00 -8.74
C GLN A 180 -7.20 -1.66 -7.94
N MET A 181 -6.34 -0.82 -8.51
CA MET A 181 -5.29 -0.10 -7.79
C MET A 181 -5.32 1.35 -8.25
N LYS A 182 -5.39 2.29 -7.29
CA LYS A 182 -5.44 3.72 -7.55
C LYS A 182 -4.36 4.46 -6.78
N PHE A 183 -3.71 5.40 -7.45
CA PHE A 183 -2.74 6.32 -6.87
C PHE A 183 -3.25 7.76 -6.91
N ARG A 184 -2.96 8.50 -5.84
CA ARG A 184 -3.09 9.96 -5.79
C ARG A 184 -1.84 10.54 -5.17
N TYR A 185 -1.52 11.78 -5.53
CA TYR A 185 -0.23 12.39 -5.24
C TYR A 185 -0.43 13.73 -4.56
N TYR A 186 0.28 13.96 -3.46
CA TYR A 186 0.27 15.24 -2.76
C TYR A 186 1.40 16.13 -3.29
N LYS A 187 1.04 17.11 -4.11
CA LYS A 187 1.98 18.11 -4.65
C LYS A 187 2.05 19.29 -3.72
N VAL A 188 3.26 19.78 -3.47
CA VAL A 188 3.49 21.00 -2.70
C VAL A 188 4.18 22.03 -3.59
N LYS A 189 3.68 23.26 -3.57
CA LYS A 189 4.26 24.43 -4.23
C LYS A 189 4.70 25.43 -3.18
N LYS A 190 5.86 26.04 -3.38
CA LYS A 190 6.34 27.15 -2.54
C LYS A 190 5.65 28.44 -3.02
N LEU A 191 5.05 29.18 -2.09
CA LEU A 191 4.40 30.45 -2.41
C LEU A 191 5.47 31.56 -2.49
N PRO A 192 5.38 32.47 -3.48
CA PRO A 192 6.27 33.61 -3.57
C PRO A 192 6.07 34.55 -2.37
N PRO A 193 7.12 35.26 -1.90
CA PRO A 193 7.05 36.11 -0.70
C PRO A 193 5.99 37.23 -0.75
N GLN A 194 5.53 37.62 -1.95
CA GLN A 194 4.59 38.72 -2.17
C GLN A 194 3.11 38.33 -1.99
N GLU A 195 2.78 37.04 -1.95
CA GLU A 195 1.39 36.56 -1.75
C GLU A 195 1.01 36.42 -0.26
N VAL A 196 1.94 36.73 0.64
CA VAL A 196 1.76 36.68 2.11
C VAL A 196 1.57 38.10 2.65
N GLU A 197 0.53 38.81 2.19
CA GLU A 197 0.09 40.07 2.82
C GLU A 197 -0.74 39.76 4.07
N GLY A 198 -0.04 39.58 5.19
CA GLY A 198 -0.63 39.43 6.52
C GLY A 198 0.42 39.67 7.59
N THR A 199 0.00 40.17 8.76
CA THR A 199 0.87 40.61 9.87
C THR A 199 1.79 39.50 10.44
N ASP A 200 1.58 38.25 10.02
CA ASP A 200 2.42 37.11 10.34
C ASP A 200 3.35 36.77 9.17
N LYS A 201 4.60 37.22 9.22
CA LYS A 201 5.67 36.88 8.26
C LYS A 201 6.00 35.38 8.16
N ASN A 202 5.30 34.54 8.93
CA ASN A 202 5.39 33.08 8.96
C ASN A 202 4.16 32.36 8.37
N ALA A 203 3.15 33.09 7.88
CA ALA A 203 1.89 32.52 7.39
C ALA A 203 2.07 31.88 6.00
N GLN A 204 1.99 30.54 5.95
CA GLN A 204 2.05 29.67 4.77
C GLN A 204 3.12 30.01 3.70
N GLN A 205 4.31 29.44 3.85
CA GLN A 205 5.34 29.42 2.79
C GLN A 205 5.04 28.40 1.67
N TYR A 206 4.04 27.53 1.86
CA TYR A 206 3.74 26.41 0.97
C TYR A 206 2.23 26.19 0.81
N SER A 207 1.82 25.81 -0.39
CA SER A 207 0.46 25.36 -0.72
C SER A 207 0.50 23.92 -1.24
N GLY A 208 -0.42 23.07 -0.75
CA GLY A 208 -0.47 21.66 -1.09
C GLY A 208 -1.80 21.25 -1.71
N GLN A 209 -1.75 20.34 -2.68
CA GLN A 209 -2.93 19.84 -3.37
C GLN A 209 -2.77 18.35 -3.71
N TRP A 210 -3.84 17.59 -3.51
CA TRP A 210 -3.98 16.24 -4.05
C TRP A 210 -4.31 16.26 -5.54
N VAL A 211 -3.57 15.50 -6.33
CA VAL A 211 -3.78 15.31 -7.77
C VAL A 211 -3.74 13.82 -8.12
N ASP A 212 -4.40 13.44 -9.21
CA ASP A 212 -4.45 12.03 -9.63
C ASP A 212 -3.33 11.65 -10.62
N ARG A 213 -2.54 12.65 -11.08
CA ARG A 213 -1.42 12.47 -12.00
C ARG A 213 -0.29 13.46 -11.73
N VAL A 214 0.94 13.01 -11.93
CA VAL A 214 2.18 13.78 -11.82
C VAL A 214 3.08 13.44 -13.00
N PHE A 215 3.24 14.41 -13.89
CA PHE A 215 4.26 14.38 -14.93
C PHE A 215 5.24 15.52 -14.66
N MET A 216 6.51 15.27 -14.97
CA MET A 216 7.61 16.21 -14.75
C MET A 216 8.02 16.79 -16.08
N GLU A 217 8.02 18.12 -16.19
CA GLU A 217 8.48 18.80 -17.40
C GLU A 217 10.01 18.82 -17.42
N SER A 218 10.57 18.68 -18.61
CA SER A 218 12.01 18.79 -18.82
C SER A 218 12.47 20.24 -18.58
N PHE A 219 13.62 20.44 -17.95
CA PHE A 219 14.21 21.76 -17.73
C PHE A 219 15.66 21.82 -18.23
N GLU A 220 16.07 22.99 -18.71
CA GLU A 220 17.46 23.23 -19.10
C GLU A 220 18.33 23.42 -17.85
N GLN A 221 19.47 22.72 -17.78
CA GLN A 221 20.44 22.97 -16.73
C GLN A 221 21.33 24.15 -17.11
N ASN A 222 21.22 25.27 -16.38
CA ASN A 222 22.09 26.43 -16.60
C ASN A 222 23.55 26.08 -16.24
N GLN A 223 24.45 26.10 -17.23
CA GLN A 223 25.87 25.79 -17.05
C GLN A 223 26.69 26.91 -16.36
N THR A 224 26.04 28.02 -15.97
CA THR A 224 26.70 29.24 -15.47
C THR A 224 27.27 29.15 -14.04
N SER A 225 27.15 28.01 -13.36
CA SER A 225 27.67 27.82 -12.00
C SER A 225 29.08 27.18 -11.94
N GLN A 226 29.79 27.05 -13.08
CA GLN A 226 31.14 26.44 -13.11
C GLN A 226 32.26 27.31 -12.53
N THR A 227 31.99 28.55 -12.12
CA THR A 227 32.97 29.41 -11.42
C THR A 227 32.58 29.57 -9.95
N GLY A 228 33.16 28.73 -9.10
CA GLY A 228 33.03 28.79 -7.66
C GLY A 228 32.59 27.46 -7.08
N SER A 229 33.27 27.03 -6.02
CA SER A 229 33.13 25.76 -5.32
C SER A 229 31.78 25.54 -4.59
N ASN A 230 30.68 26.08 -5.10
CA ASN A 230 29.34 25.84 -4.57
C ASN A 230 28.63 24.79 -5.42
N GLN A 231 28.30 23.68 -4.76
CA GLN A 231 27.81 22.44 -5.34
C GLN A 231 26.66 22.63 -6.35
N ASN A 232 26.73 21.89 -7.46
CA ASN A 232 25.71 21.76 -8.50
C ASN A 232 24.36 21.26 -7.94
N ASN A 233 23.54 22.14 -7.39
CA ASN A 233 22.26 21.79 -6.78
C ASN A 233 21.14 21.66 -7.82
N SER A 234 21.16 20.55 -8.58
CA SER A 234 20.12 20.20 -9.57
C SER A 234 18.68 20.26 -9.02
N VAL A 235 18.49 19.99 -7.72
CA VAL A 235 17.20 20.14 -7.03
C VAL A 235 16.72 21.60 -7.00
N LEU A 236 17.62 22.55 -6.70
CA LEU A 236 17.27 23.98 -6.64
C LEU A 236 16.95 24.53 -8.03
N ASP A 237 17.70 24.09 -9.05
CA ASP A 237 17.43 24.46 -10.44
C ASP A 237 16.08 23.91 -10.91
N PHE A 238 15.78 22.65 -10.56
CA PHE A 238 14.48 22.04 -10.81
C PHE A 238 13.34 22.79 -10.11
N GLU A 239 13.47 23.10 -8.81
CA GLU A 239 12.44 23.82 -8.06
C GLU A 239 12.19 25.23 -8.63
N LYS A 240 13.24 25.93 -9.06
CA LYS A 240 13.14 27.23 -9.73
C LYS A 240 12.42 27.13 -11.08
N ALA A 241 12.76 26.12 -11.89
CA ALA A 241 12.22 25.94 -13.23
C ALA A 241 10.76 25.42 -13.20
N ASN A 242 10.46 24.45 -12.35
CA ASN A 242 9.19 23.73 -12.35
C ASN A 242 8.15 24.27 -11.35
N LYS A 243 8.52 25.22 -10.47
CA LYS A 243 7.66 25.82 -9.43
C LYS A 243 6.89 24.81 -8.55
N ILE A 244 7.27 23.54 -8.61
CA ILE A 244 6.58 22.39 -8.04
C ILE A 244 7.65 21.54 -7.38
N SER A 245 7.45 21.22 -6.10
CA SER A 245 8.30 20.24 -5.43
C SER A 245 7.86 18.82 -5.80
N LEU A 246 8.80 17.88 -5.70
CA LEU A 246 8.54 16.44 -5.69
C LEU A 246 7.26 16.12 -4.92
N PRO A 247 6.43 15.16 -5.38
CA PRO A 247 5.30 14.70 -4.57
C PRO A 247 5.80 14.34 -3.17
N ARG A 248 5.13 14.87 -2.15
CA ARG A 248 5.52 14.68 -0.74
C ARG A 248 4.86 13.45 -0.13
N ALA A 249 3.75 13.01 -0.73
CA ALA A 249 3.09 11.79 -0.35
C ALA A 249 2.37 11.16 -1.55
N VAL A 250 2.14 9.87 -1.47
CA VAL A 250 1.30 9.09 -2.38
C VAL A 250 0.24 8.41 -1.53
N GLU A 251 -1.01 8.58 -1.92
CA GLU A 251 -2.14 7.81 -1.41
C GLU A 251 -2.37 6.63 -2.35
N ILE A 252 -2.54 5.45 -1.76
CA ILE A 252 -2.71 4.18 -2.48
C ILE A 252 -4.02 3.54 -2.02
N THR A 253 -4.87 3.15 -2.97
CA THR A 253 -6.08 2.36 -2.72
C THR A 253 -6.01 1.07 -3.54
N ILE A 254 -6.25 -0.08 -2.90
CA ILE A 254 -6.20 -1.40 -3.55
C ILE A 254 -7.50 -2.15 -3.25
N GLY A 255 -8.08 -2.76 -4.27
CA GLY A 255 -9.22 -3.66 -4.16
C GLY A 255 -8.89 -5.03 -4.76
N VAL A 256 -9.24 -6.10 -4.06
CA VAL A 256 -9.07 -7.48 -4.53
C VAL A 256 -10.42 -8.17 -4.66
N THR A 257 -10.58 -8.99 -5.68
CA THR A 257 -11.72 -9.89 -5.82
C THR A 257 -11.46 -11.13 -4.97
N PRO A 258 -12.35 -11.49 -4.03
CA PRO A 258 -12.23 -12.72 -3.26
C PRO A 258 -12.17 -13.94 -4.17
N GLN A 259 -11.45 -14.98 -3.76
CA GLN A 259 -11.54 -16.28 -4.44
C GLN A 259 -12.85 -16.99 -4.04
N PRO A 260 -13.51 -17.71 -4.96
CA PRO A 260 -14.65 -18.55 -4.65
C PRO A 260 -14.24 -19.66 -3.67
N LYS A 261 -15.18 -20.15 -2.85
CA LYS A 261 -14.86 -21.20 -1.88
C LYS A 261 -14.59 -22.53 -2.59
N PRO A 262 -13.72 -23.39 -2.04
CA PRO A 262 -13.53 -24.73 -2.55
C PRO A 262 -14.86 -25.50 -2.60
N GLY A 263 -15.35 -25.82 -3.79
CA GLY A 263 -16.61 -26.54 -4.01
C GLY A 263 -17.84 -25.65 -4.28
N GLU A 264 -17.71 -24.32 -4.24
CA GLU A 264 -18.64 -23.41 -4.92
C GLU A 264 -18.13 -23.26 -6.36
N GLU A 265 -18.95 -23.58 -7.36
CA GLU A 265 -18.63 -23.24 -8.76
C GLU A 265 -18.51 -21.71 -8.87
N GLU A 266 -17.64 -21.22 -9.77
CA GLU A 266 -17.67 -19.82 -10.22
C GLU A 266 -19.04 -19.56 -10.86
N GLY A 267 -20.05 -19.28 -10.02
CA GLY A 267 -21.33 -18.81 -10.49
C GLY A 267 -21.13 -17.47 -11.20
N ASP A 268 -21.96 -17.20 -12.21
CA ASP A 268 -21.96 -15.94 -12.98
C ASP A 268 -22.15 -14.65 -12.13
N GLU A 269 -22.26 -14.75 -10.80
CA GLU A 269 -22.24 -13.62 -9.87
C GLU A 269 -20.79 -13.18 -9.62
N GLU A 270 -20.37 -12.12 -10.32
CA GLU A 270 -19.08 -11.47 -10.13
C GLU A 270 -18.93 -11.01 -8.66
N LEU A 271 -18.02 -11.66 -7.92
CA LEU A 271 -17.81 -11.38 -6.50
C LEU A 271 -17.43 -9.90 -6.30
N GLU A 272 -18.13 -9.22 -5.39
CA GLU A 272 -17.84 -7.81 -5.12
C GLU A 272 -16.40 -7.61 -4.60
N PRO A 273 -15.66 -6.63 -5.14
CA PRO A 273 -14.29 -6.37 -4.73
C PRO A 273 -14.23 -5.82 -3.30
N VAL A 274 -13.28 -6.34 -2.53
CA VAL A 274 -13.00 -5.88 -1.16
C VAL A 274 -11.83 -4.91 -1.22
N PHE A 275 -12.04 -3.71 -0.68
CA PHE A 275 -11.03 -2.64 -0.67
C PHE A 275 -10.27 -2.59 0.65
N SER A 276 -8.97 -2.33 0.57
CA SER A 276 -8.19 -1.91 1.73
C SER A 276 -8.53 -0.46 2.09
N PRO A 277 -8.35 -0.08 3.37
CA PRO A 277 -8.18 1.33 3.70
C PRO A 277 -7.09 1.97 2.82
N SER A 278 -7.26 3.23 2.46
CA SER A 278 -6.22 3.98 1.76
C SER A 278 -4.96 4.09 2.61
N ILE A 279 -3.81 3.91 1.98
CA ILE A 279 -2.51 3.99 2.65
C ILE A 279 -1.78 5.23 2.16
N LEU A 280 -1.31 6.03 3.11
CA LEU A 280 -0.51 7.21 2.86
C LEU A 280 0.98 6.86 2.99
N VAL A 281 1.72 7.01 1.91
CA VAL A 281 3.17 6.85 1.88
C VAL A 281 3.81 8.21 1.74
N LEU A 282 4.50 8.68 2.77
CA LEU A 282 5.32 9.88 2.68
C LEU A 282 6.55 9.60 1.81
N LEU A 283 6.79 10.45 0.82
CA LEU A 283 7.99 10.41 0.00
C LEU A 283 8.98 11.42 0.55
N ASN A 284 10.28 11.11 0.45
CA ASN A 284 11.35 12.07 0.78
C ASN A 284 11.30 12.60 2.24
N SER A 285 10.71 11.84 3.15
CA SER A 285 10.55 12.22 4.56
C SER A 285 11.88 12.03 5.29
N GLY A 286 12.49 13.13 5.77
CA GLY A 286 13.78 13.10 6.48
C GLY A 286 14.98 13.71 5.73
N MET A 287 14.79 14.24 4.52
CA MET A 287 15.81 15.10 3.90
C MET A 287 15.74 16.50 4.53
N GLU A 288 16.33 16.69 5.71
CA GLU A 288 16.70 18.03 6.15
C GLU A 288 17.79 18.56 5.22
N PHE A 289 17.49 19.71 4.62
CA PHE A 289 18.39 20.45 3.74
C PHE A 289 19.58 20.90 4.56
N ALA A 290 20.80 20.63 4.08
CA ALA A 290 22.00 21.25 4.61
C ALA A 290 21.75 22.77 4.70
N LEU A 291 21.68 23.28 5.93
CA LEU A 291 21.63 24.73 6.16
C LEU A 291 22.87 25.32 5.47
N PRO A 292 22.74 26.39 4.67
CA PRO A 292 23.91 27.02 4.09
C PRO A 292 24.84 27.44 5.23
N VAL A 293 26.13 27.18 5.06
CA VAL A 293 27.16 27.64 6.00
C VAL A 293 26.99 29.14 6.16
N ILE A 294 26.60 29.58 7.36
CA ILE A 294 26.64 30.99 7.71
C ILE A 294 28.13 31.33 7.77
N GLU A 295 28.65 31.94 6.71
CA GLU A 295 29.93 32.65 6.81
C GLU A 295 29.73 33.70 7.90
N LYS A 296 30.35 33.46 9.06
CA LYS A 296 30.51 34.51 10.05
C LYS A 296 31.36 35.57 9.37
N GLU A 297 30.72 36.69 9.04
CA GLU A 297 31.37 37.92 8.65
C GLU A 297 32.49 38.18 9.67
N THR A 298 33.74 38.02 9.23
CA THR A 298 34.88 38.40 10.03
C THR A 298 34.80 39.90 10.21
N ASP A 299 34.51 40.35 11.43
CA ASP A 299 34.66 41.74 11.87
C ASP A 299 36.07 42.21 11.50
N ASN A 300 36.15 42.91 10.37
CA ASN A 300 37.26 43.81 10.07
C ASN A 300 36.99 45.10 10.83
N GLU A 301 37.39 45.13 12.10
CA GLU A 301 37.62 46.39 12.79
C GLU A 301 39.12 46.52 13.09
N LYS A 302 39.83 47.08 12.11
CA LYS A 302 41.03 47.89 12.39
C LYS A 302 40.59 49.35 12.37
N ALA A 303 40.51 49.95 13.55
CA ALA A 303 40.87 51.35 13.82
C ALA A 303 41.15 51.49 15.32
#